data_AF-A0A438XAV6-F1
#
_entry.id   AF-A0A438XAV6-F1
#
_cell.length_a   1.000
_cell.length_b   1.000
_cell.length_c   1.000
_cell.angle_alpha   90.00
_cell.angle_beta   90.00
_cell.angle_gamma   90.00
#
_symmetry.space_group_name_H-M   'P 1'
#
loop_
_entity.id
_entity.type
_entity.pdbx_description
1 polymer ?
#
loop_
_entity_poly.entity_id
_entity_poly.type
_entity_poly.pdbx_seq_one_letter_code
_entity_poly.pdbx_strand_id
1 'polypeptide(L)'
;MNKPFLISLIALIVFSGCNMKKYFKPAKHQVKGEAYFPNHLQESIVSSNRYGAILKNGAVIGDKGLTQLRIGKNFNYESSFLNESQGFFILAQDCLNKIDKKTSK
;
A
#
# COMPACT_ATOMS: atom_id res chain seq x y z
N MET A 1 30.40 32.59 26.54
CA MET A 1 29.35 31.64 26.09
C MET A 1 29.88 30.23 26.29
N ASN A 2 29.23 29.44 27.15
CA ASN A 2 29.81 28.19 27.64
C ASN A 2 29.70 27.11 26.54
N LYS A 3 30.82 26.63 26.00
CA LYS A 3 30.87 25.56 24.97
C LYS A 3 29.90 24.38 25.21
N PRO A 4 29.74 23.83 26.43
CA PRO A 4 28.80 22.73 26.66
C PRO A 4 27.33 23.14 26.46
N PHE A 5 26.98 24.39 26.76
CA PHE A 5 25.63 24.91 26.54
C PHE A 5 25.27 24.97 25.06
N LEU A 6 26.24 25.36 24.23
CA LEU A 6 26.07 25.48 22.78
C LEU A 6 25.90 24.11 22.11
N ILE A 7 26.63 23.09 22.59
CA ILE A 7 26.49 21.70 22.14
C ILE A 7 25.11 21.14 22.51
N SER A 8 24.64 21.41 23.74
CA SER A 8 23.31 20.99 24.19
C SER A 8 22.18 21.62 23.35
N LEU A 9 22.31 22.91 23.03
CA LEU A 9 21.33 23.63 22.21
C LEU A 9 21.24 23.05 20.78
N ILE A 10 22.38 22.71 20.17
CA ILE A 10 22.43 22.10 18.84
C ILE A 10 21.78 20.70 18.86
N ALA A 11 22.05 19.89 19.90
CA ALA A 11 21.42 18.58 20.03
C ALA A 11 19.88 18.67 20.08
N LEU A 12 19.34 19.63 20.84
CA LEU A 12 17.89 19.83 20.98
C LEU A 12 17.21 20.16 19.64
N ILE A 13 17.87 20.98 18.80
CA ILE A 13 17.38 21.33 17.47
C ILE A 13 17.37 20.11 16.54
N VAL A 14 18.44 19.31 16.53
CA VAL A 14 18.57 18.13 15.66
C VAL A 14 17.56 17.03 16.02
N PHE A 15 17.26 16.82 17.31
CA PHE A 15 16.32 15.78 17.74
C PHE A 15 14.83 16.20 17.68
N SER A 16 14.53 17.49 17.52
CA SER A 16 13.14 17.98 17.44
C SER A 16 12.41 17.57 16.15
N GLY A 17 13.12 17.21 15.08
CA GLY A 17 12.55 16.88 13.77
C GLY A 17 12.21 15.41 13.52
N CYS A 18 12.62 14.48 14.39
CA CYS A 18 12.69 13.07 14.03
C CYS A 18 11.36 12.28 14.07
N ASN A 19 10.25 12.86 14.57
CA ASN A 19 9.03 12.08 14.85
C ASN A 19 7.72 12.59 14.24
N MET A 20 7.74 13.56 13.33
CA MET A 20 6.49 14.17 12.85
C MET A 20 5.91 13.49 11.60
N LYS A 21 5.64 12.18 11.65
CA LYS A 21 4.69 11.57 10.69
C LYS A 21 3.28 11.97 11.09
N LYS A 22 2.79 13.09 10.54
CA LYS A 22 1.41 13.54 10.73
C LYS A 22 0.52 12.85 9.70
N TYR A 23 -0.15 11.78 10.11
CA TYR A 23 -1.21 11.20 9.29
C TYR A 23 -2.32 12.23 9.13
N PHE A 24 -2.81 12.39 7.90
CA PHE A 24 -3.93 13.28 7.62
C PHE A 24 -5.13 12.84 8.45
N LYS A 25 -5.58 13.72 9.35
CA LYS A 25 -6.84 13.58 10.08
C LYS A 25 -7.69 14.79 9.72
N PRO A 26 -8.79 14.62 8.95
CA PRO A 26 -9.66 15.74 8.62
C PRO A 26 -10.26 16.32 9.89
N ALA A 27 -10.45 17.63 9.92
CA ALA A 27 -11.15 18.26 11.04
C ALA A 27 -12.62 17.80 11.06
N LYS A 28 -13.24 17.70 12.25
CA LYS A 28 -14.61 17.18 12.39
C LYS A 28 -15.63 17.90 11.49
N HIS A 29 -15.49 19.22 11.32
CA HIS A 29 -16.37 20.02 10.45
C HIS A 29 -16.19 19.75 8.95
N GLN A 30 -15.08 19.11 8.54
CA GLN A 30 -14.81 18.71 7.16
C GLN A 30 -15.41 17.34 6.84
N VAL A 31 -15.74 16.54 7.86
CA VAL A 31 -16.40 15.24 7.70
C VAL A 31 -17.91 15.47 7.58
N LYS A 32 -18.42 15.37 6.35
CA LYS A 32 -19.85 15.61 6.05
C LYS A 32 -20.78 14.44 6.42
N GLY A 33 -20.22 13.28 6.77
CA GLY A 33 -20.98 12.08 7.12
C GLY A 33 -20.06 10.86 7.20
N GLU A 34 -20.65 9.72 7.56
CA GLU A 34 -19.97 8.42 7.64
C GLU A 34 -20.48 7.51 6.52
N ALA A 35 -19.58 6.76 5.89
CA ALA A 35 -19.93 5.74 4.91
C ALA A 35 -19.94 4.38 5.60
N TYR A 36 -21.07 3.69 5.57
CA TYR A 36 -21.21 2.33 6.06
C TYR A 36 -21.40 1.38 4.88
N PHE A 37 -20.60 0.32 4.84
CA PHE A 37 -20.70 -0.73 3.84
C PHE A 37 -21.24 -1.98 4.53
N PRO A 38 -22.51 -2.36 4.32
CA PRO A 38 -23.12 -3.52 4.99
C PRO A 38 -22.50 -4.85 4.55
N ASN A 39 -21.89 -4.86 3.37
CA ASN A 39 -21.27 -6.06 2.80
C ASN A 39 -19.78 -6.03 3.04
N HIS A 40 -19.26 -7.13 3.58
CA HIS A 40 -17.82 -7.34 3.71
C HIS A 40 -17.23 -7.86 2.40
N LEU A 41 -15.96 -7.54 2.17
CA LEU A 41 -15.20 -8.21 1.12
C LEU A 41 -15.10 -9.70 1.45
N GLN A 42 -15.11 -10.54 0.42
CA GLN A 42 -14.99 -12.00 0.59
C GLN A 42 -13.66 -12.41 1.26
N GLU A 43 -12.62 -11.59 1.10
CA GLU A 43 -11.29 -11.78 1.65
C GLU A 43 -10.58 -10.43 1.81
N SER A 44 -9.47 -10.41 2.58
CA SER A 44 -8.64 -9.22 2.76
C SER A 44 -7.95 -8.78 1.45
N ILE A 45 -7.79 -7.47 1.28
CA ILE A 45 -7.00 -6.89 0.18
C ILE A 45 -5.51 -7.18 0.42
N VAL A 46 -4.83 -7.74 -0.57
CA VAL A 46 -3.37 -8.00 -0.54
C VAL A 46 -2.57 -6.99 -1.35
N SER A 47 -3.19 -6.39 -2.37
CA SER A 47 -2.61 -5.26 -3.12
C SER A 47 -3.71 -4.38 -3.69
N SER A 48 -3.39 -3.10 -3.88
CA SER A 48 -4.32 -2.12 -4.47
C SER A 48 -3.55 -1.04 -5.21
N ASN A 49 -4.14 -0.57 -6.30
CA ASN A 49 -3.64 0.55 -7.08
C ASN A 49 -4.81 1.47 -7.46
N ARG A 50 -4.57 2.43 -8.36
CA ARG A 50 -5.60 3.38 -8.83
C ARG A 50 -6.80 2.71 -9.53
N TYR A 51 -6.56 1.60 -10.22
CA TYR A 51 -7.53 0.95 -11.11
C TYR A 51 -8.22 -0.25 -10.47
N GLY A 52 -7.72 -0.75 -9.34
CA GLY A 52 -8.33 -1.88 -8.66
C GLY A 52 -7.53 -2.45 -7.49
N ALA A 53 -8.01 -3.57 -6.98
CA ALA A 53 -7.43 -4.29 -5.84
C ALA A 53 -7.48 -5.80 -6.04
N ILE A 54 -6.51 -6.51 -5.48
CA ILE A 54 -6.45 -7.97 -5.44
C ILE A 54 -6.76 -8.43 -4.02
N LEU A 55 -7.68 -9.39 -3.91
CA LEU A 55 -8.01 -10.07 -2.65
C LEU A 55 -7.13 -11.28 -2.42
N LYS A 56 -6.99 -11.72 -1.16
CA LYS A 56 -6.17 -12.87 -0.76
C LYS A 56 -6.55 -14.18 -1.46
N ASN A 57 -7.80 -14.34 -1.90
CA ASN A 57 -8.26 -15.47 -2.70
C ASN A 57 -8.04 -15.32 -4.22
N GLY A 58 -7.28 -14.32 -4.64
CA GLY A 58 -6.94 -14.03 -6.03
C GLY A 58 -8.00 -13.25 -6.81
N ALA A 59 -9.16 -12.95 -6.21
CA ALA A 59 -10.20 -12.18 -6.89
C ALA A 59 -9.74 -10.74 -7.12
N VAL A 60 -10.05 -10.20 -8.30
CA VAL A 60 -9.71 -8.82 -8.67
C VAL A 60 -10.95 -7.94 -8.66
N ILE A 61 -10.85 -6.81 -7.98
CA ILE A 61 -11.86 -5.75 -7.94
C ILE A 61 -11.36 -4.63 -8.86
N GLY A 62 -12.13 -4.31 -9.91
CA GLY A 62 -11.89 -3.19 -10.82
C GLY A 62 -12.86 -2.03 -10.59
N ASP A 63 -12.94 -1.11 -11.54
CA ASP A 63 -13.81 0.07 -11.51
C ASP A 63 -15.31 -0.27 -11.37
N LYS A 64 -15.74 -1.38 -11.98
CA LYS A 64 -17.12 -1.89 -11.95
C LYS A 64 -17.38 -2.92 -10.85
N GLY A 65 -16.43 -3.11 -9.93
CA GLY A 65 -16.53 -4.08 -8.84
C GLY A 65 -15.79 -5.38 -9.13
N LEU A 66 -16.31 -6.51 -8.62
CA LEU A 66 -15.69 -7.83 -8.79
C LEU A 66 -15.63 -8.21 -10.27
N THR A 67 -14.42 -8.49 -10.75
CA THR A 67 -14.17 -8.91 -12.13
C THR A 67 -14.24 -10.43 -12.26
N GLN A 68 -14.29 -10.92 -13.50
CA GLN A 68 -14.14 -12.35 -13.81
C GLN A 68 -12.70 -12.87 -13.64
N LEU A 69 -11.72 -11.96 -13.51
CA LEU A 69 -10.32 -12.32 -13.35
C LEU A 69 -10.07 -12.87 -11.94
N ARG A 70 -9.45 -14.05 -11.89
CA ARG A 70 -8.86 -14.61 -10.67
C ARG A 70 -7.39 -14.91 -10.89
N ILE A 71 -6.55 -14.21 -10.15
CA ILE A 71 -5.11 -14.44 -10.15
C ILE A 71 -4.86 -15.67 -9.26
N GLY A 72 -4.60 -16.81 -9.90
CA GLY A 72 -4.45 -18.10 -9.20
C GLY A 72 -3.19 -18.16 -8.33
N LYS A 73 -3.16 -19.07 -7.34
CA LYS A 73 -2.00 -19.29 -6.45
C LYS A 73 -0.67 -19.61 -7.18
N ASN A 74 -0.76 -20.14 -8.41
CA ASN A 74 0.40 -20.47 -9.26
C ASN A 74 0.98 -19.26 -9.99
N PHE A 75 0.21 -18.17 -10.11
CA PHE A 75 0.82 -16.87 -10.27
C PHE A 75 1.29 -16.51 -8.86
N ASN A 76 2.59 -16.61 -8.62
CA ASN A 76 3.17 -16.11 -7.38
C ASN A 76 2.54 -14.74 -7.07
N TYR A 77 2.32 -14.42 -5.79
CA TYR A 77 1.84 -13.10 -5.33
C TYR A 77 2.66 -11.91 -5.88
N GLU A 78 3.73 -12.20 -6.60
CA GLU A 78 4.46 -11.34 -7.52
C GLU A 78 3.63 -10.82 -8.70
N SER A 79 2.45 -11.37 -9.01
CA SER A 79 1.61 -10.81 -10.07
C SER A 79 0.71 -9.67 -9.56
N SER A 80 0.93 -8.47 -10.09
CA SER A 80 0.17 -7.26 -9.76
C SER A 80 -0.83 -6.94 -10.86
N PHE A 81 -2.08 -6.70 -10.49
CA PHE A 81 -3.07 -6.11 -11.39
C PHE A 81 -2.67 -4.67 -11.66
N LEU A 82 -2.64 -4.27 -12.94
CA LEU A 82 -2.34 -2.89 -13.33
C LEU A 82 -3.59 -2.17 -13.81
N ASN A 83 -4.33 -2.74 -14.76
CA ASN A 83 -5.53 -2.12 -15.31
C ASN A 83 -6.39 -3.11 -16.12
N GLU A 84 -7.61 -2.71 -16.46
CA GLU A 84 -8.41 -3.28 -17.54
C GLU A 84 -8.53 -2.25 -18.68
N SER A 85 -8.26 -2.65 -19.92
CA SER A 85 -8.39 -1.78 -21.08
C SER A 85 -8.90 -2.57 -22.27
N GLN A 86 -9.97 -2.08 -22.91
CA GLN A 86 -10.55 -2.68 -24.11
C GLN A 86 -10.89 -4.18 -23.96
N GLY A 87 -11.31 -4.59 -22.76
CA GLY A 87 -11.62 -5.99 -22.44
C GLY A 87 -10.41 -6.88 -22.12
N PHE A 88 -9.20 -6.31 -22.08
CA PHE A 88 -7.99 -7.02 -21.67
C PHE A 88 -7.55 -6.62 -20.27
N PHE A 89 -7.14 -7.62 -19.48
CA PHE A 89 -6.51 -7.40 -18.18
C PHE A 89 -4.99 -7.25 -18.36
N ILE A 90 -4.44 -6.17 -17.82
CA ILE A 90 -3.01 -5.89 -17.81
C ILE A 90 -2.47 -6.28 -16.44
N LEU A 91 -1.57 -7.25 -16.45
CA LEU A 91 -0.90 -7.78 -15.26
C LEU A 91 0.60 -7.54 -15.38
N ALA A 92 1.25 -7.16 -14.29
CA ALA A 92 2.69 -7.20 -14.17
C ALA A 92 3.08 -8.45 -13.38
N GLN A 93 4.14 -9.12 -13.80
CA GLN A 93 4.80 -10.13 -12.99
C GLN A 93 6.04 -9.48 -12.38
N ASP A 94 6.08 -9.40 -11.07
CA ASP A 94 7.13 -8.73 -10.32
C ASP A 94 8.37 -9.63 -10.33
N CYS A 95 9.35 -9.25 -11.16
CA CYS A 95 10.59 -10.00 -11.32
C CYS A 95 11.57 -9.79 -10.14
N LEU A 96 11.21 -8.97 -9.15
CA LEU A 96 12.15 -8.37 -8.20
C LEU A 96 12.44 -9.20 -6.94
N ASN A 97 11.74 -10.33 -6.72
CA ASN A 97 11.93 -11.17 -5.52
C ASN A 97 12.56 -12.55 -5.80
N LYS A 98 13.27 -12.70 -6.92
CA LYS A 98 14.31 -13.74 -7.00
C LYS A 98 15.50 -13.27 -6.17
N ILE A 99 15.44 -13.49 -4.85
CA ILE A 99 16.68 -13.68 -4.09
C ILE A 99 17.38 -14.85 -4.77
N ASP A 100 18.41 -14.56 -5.54
CA ASP A 100 19.29 -15.59 -6.09
C ASP A 100 19.78 -16.41 -4.88
N LYS A 101 19.27 -17.64 -4.74
CA LYS A 101 19.69 -18.63 -3.75
C LYS A 101 21.13 -19.10 -4.00
N LYS A 102 21.97 -18.29 -4.64
CA LYS A 102 23.31 -18.62 -5.11
C LYS A 102 24.44 -17.94 -4.34
N THR A 103 24.13 -17.20 -3.28
CA THR A 103 25.14 -16.57 -2.41
C THR A 103 24.94 -16.97 -0.95
N SER A 104 24.95 -18.28 -0.71
CA SER A 104 25.30 -18.84 0.61
C SER A 104 26.27 -19.97 0.35
N LYS A 105 27.56 -19.62 0.30
CA LYS A 105 28.67 -20.55 0.41
C LYS A 105 29.82 -19.84 1.10
#